data_AF-A0A6A3HA08-F1
#
_entry.id   AF-A0A6A3HA08-F1
#
_cell.length_a   1.000
_cell.length_b   1.000
_cell.length_c   1.000
_cell.angle_alpha   90.00
_cell.angle_beta   90.00
_cell.angle_gamma   90.00
#
_symmetry.space_group_name_H-M   'P 1'
#
loop_
_entity.id
_entity.type
_entity.pdbx_description
1 polymer ?
#
loop_
_entity_poly.entity_id
_entity_poly.type
_entity_poly.pdbx_seq_one_letter_code
_entity_poly.pdbx_strand_id
1 'polypeptide(L)'
;MPKDWFAENPYPGLRLSEDVKHQLGDLVNGILEGYFQKYEEFVSIGNRRVDEQHWKHLKSKDDLHVYEDRGRRESEQNMKPPCSSMSSQLAPTKSDMPEMLRVGTVLGCLDDLMFGVVNPTLDAMHVRASES
;
A
#
# COMPACT_ATOMS: atom_id res chain seq x y z
N MET A 1 14.52 9.12 -37.50
CA MET A 1 14.87 7.87 -36.82
C MET A 1 15.01 8.17 -35.33
N PRO A 2 13.99 7.91 -34.49
CA PRO A 2 14.10 8.09 -33.05
C PRO A 2 15.03 6.98 -32.52
N LYS A 3 16.00 7.38 -31.69
CA LYS A 3 17.08 6.54 -31.21
C LYS A 3 16.62 5.78 -29.98
N ASP A 4 16.78 4.46 -30.00
CA ASP A 4 16.34 3.46 -29.01
C ASP A 4 17.03 3.58 -27.63
N TRP A 5 17.01 4.75 -26.99
CA TRP A 5 17.60 4.91 -25.66
C TRP A 5 16.80 4.20 -24.55
N PHE A 6 15.61 3.71 -24.87
CA PHE A 6 14.76 2.92 -23.97
C PHE A 6 15.10 1.41 -23.96
N ALA A 7 16.00 0.95 -24.85
CA ALA A 7 16.31 -0.47 -24.99
C ALA A 7 17.43 -0.96 -24.05
N GLU A 8 18.16 -0.06 -23.40
CA GLU A 8 19.21 -0.42 -22.44
C GLU A 8 18.81 0.03 -21.04
N ASN A 9 18.82 -0.91 -20.09
CA ASN A 9 18.66 -0.63 -18.68
C ASN A 9 19.69 0.43 -18.23
N PRO A 10 19.27 1.64 -17.83
CA PRO A 10 20.19 2.70 -17.44
C PRO A 10 20.83 2.47 -16.07
N TYR A 11 20.38 1.44 -15.33
CA TYR A 11 20.86 1.12 -14.00
C TYR A 11 21.92 0.00 -14.05
N PRO A 12 23.04 0.15 -13.33
CA PRO A 12 24.02 -0.92 -13.21
C PRO A 12 23.37 -2.13 -12.51
N GLY A 13 23.70 -3.34 -12.98
CA GLY A 13 23.14 -4.58 -12.42
C GLY A 13 23.32 -4.68 -10.91
N LEU A 14 22.21 -4.68 -10.18
CA LEU A 14 22.20 -4.76 -8.72
C LEU A 14 22.61 -6.16 -8.28
N ARG A 15 23.79 -6.29 -7.67
CA ARG A 15 24.25 -7.56 -7.09
C ARG A 15 23.88 -7.62 -5.61
N LEU A 16 22.83 -8.36 -5.30
CA LEU A 16 22.44 -8.66 -3.92
C LEU A 16 23.14 -9.94 -3.44
N SER A 17 23.62 -9.94 -2.19
CA SER A 17 24.08 -11.17 -1.53
C SER A 17 22.93 -12.15 -1.40
N GLU A 18 23.23 -13.45 -1.41
CA GLU A 18 22.25 -14.50 -1.14
C GLU A 18 21.53 -14.24 0.20
N ASP A 19 22.24 -13.87 1.26
CA ASP A 19 21.63 -13.58 2.57
C ASP A 19 20.58 -12.47 2.51
N VAL A 20 20.84 -11.42 1.74
CA VAL A 20 19.92 -10.27 1.59
C VAL A 20 18.68 -10.68 0.81
N LYS A 21 18.82 -11.54 -0.21
CA LYS A 21 17.67 -12.08 -0.94
C LYS A 21 16.77 -12.93 -0.02
N HIS A 22 17.38 -13.77 0.83
CA HIS A 22 16.64 -14.57 1.80
C HIS A 22 15.90 -13.68 2.81
N GLN A 23 16.58 -12.67 3.38
CA GLN A 23 15.96 -11.70 4.29
C GLN A 23 14.78 -10.95 3.65
N LEU A 24 14.91 -10.57 2.38
CA LEU A 24 13.81 -9.93 1.64
C LEU A 24 12.64 -10.90 1.45
N GLY A 25 12.92 -12.16 1.13
CA GLY A 25 11.91 -13.21 1.04
C GLY A 25 11.17 -13.42 2.36
N ASP A 26 11.90 -13.53 3.47
CA ASP A 26 11.32 -13.69 4.81
C ASP A 26 10.46 -12.49 5.21
N LEU A 27 10.91 -11.27 4.88
CA LEU A 27 10.15 -10.06 5.11
C LEU A 27 8.83 -10.06 4.32
N VAL A 28 8.88 -10.40 3.02
CA VAL A 28 7.69 -10.49 2.17
C VAL A 28 6.73 -11.55 2.70
N ASN A 29 7.24 -12.72 3.08
CA ASN A 29 6.43 -13.80 3.63
C ASN A 29 5.73 -13.38 4.92
N GLY A 30 6.44 -12.75 5.86
CA GLY A 30 5.85 -12.27 7.11
C GLY A 30 4.77 -11.21 6.89
N ILE A 31 4.97 -10.32 5.90
CA ILE A 31 3.95 -9.34 5.52
C ILE A 31 2.72 -10.04 4.92
N LEU A 32 2.91 -10.98 4.00
CA LEU A 32 1.83 -11.71 3.35
C LEU A 32 1.03 -12.53 4.34
N GLU A 33 1.69 -13.27 5.23
CA GLU A 33 1.04 -14.07 6.28
C GLU A 33 0.15 -13.19 7.18
N GLY A 34 0.64 -12.00 7.56
CA GLY A 34 -0.15 -11.03 8.32
C GLY A 34 -1.40 -10.54 7.55
N TYR A 35 -1.30 -10.31 6.24
CA TYR A 35 -2.45 -9.91 5.42
C TYR A 35 -3.43 -11.06 5.19
N PHE A 36 -2.96 -12.30 5.01
CA PHE A 36 -3.82 -13.47 4.90
C PHE A 36 -4.62 -13.68 6.18
N GLN A 37 -3.98 -13.58 7.34
CA GLN A 37 -4.67 -13.68 8.63
C GLN A 37 -5.77 -12.62 8.77
N LYS A 38 -5.47 -11.34 8.46
CA LYS A 38 -6.45 -10.25 8.47
C LYS A 38 -7.62 -10.52 7.52
N TYR A 39 -7.33 -11.04 6.32
CA TYR A 39 -8.35 -11.38 5.34
C TYR A 39 -9.23 -12.55 5.79
N GLU A 40 -8.62 -13.60 6.33
CA GLU A 40 -9.35 -14.76 6.86
C GLU A 40 -10.26 -14.37 8.01
N GLU A 41 -9.82 -13.53 8.95
CA GLU A 41 -10.64 -12.96 10.01
C GLU A 41 -11.82 -12.15 9.45
N PHE A 42 -11.57 -11.29 8.46
CA PHE A 42 -12.62 -10.51 7.79
C PHE A 42 -13.68 -11.40 7.13
N VAL A 43 -13.27 -12.50 6.50
CA VAL A 43 -14.18 -13.43 5.82
C VAL A 43 -14.90 -14.33 6.83
N SER A 44 -14.18 -14.92 7.77
CA SER A 44 -14.69 -15.96 8.69
C SER A 44 -15.46 -15.40 9.89
N ILE A 45 -14.95 -14.33 10.51
CA ILE A 45 -15.54 -13.71 11.71
C ILE A 45 -16.47 -12.56 11.29
N GLY A 46 -16.00 -11.70 10.37
CA GLY A 46 -16.75 -10.52 9.93
C GLY A 46 -17.85 -10.81 8.91
N ASN A 47 -17.93 -12.03 8.36
CA ASN A 47 -18.84 -12.37 7.25
C ASN A 47 -18.79 -11.35 6.10
N ARG A 48 -17.57 -10.87 5.78
CA ARG A 48 -17.29 -9.84 4.76
C ARG A 48 -17.96 -8.48 5.02
N ARG A 49 -18.32 -8.19 6.26
CA ARG A 49 -18.86 -6.89 6.67
C ARG A 49 -17.76 -6.09 7.35
N VAL A 50 -17.67 -4.82 6.96
CA VAL A 50 -16.75 -3.87 7.58
C VAL A 50 -17.34 -3.45 8.93
N ASP A 51 -16.54 -3.52 9.98
CA ASP A 51 -16.93 -3.00 11.28
C ASP A 51 -16.87 -1.46 11.28
N GLU A 52 -18.03 -0.82 11.25
CA GLU A 52 -18.17 0.64 11.22
C GLU A 52 -17.71 1.33 12.51
N GLN A 53 -17.53 0.60 13.61
CA GLN A 53 -16.97 1.15 14.86
C GLN A 53 -15.46 1.38 14.73
N HIS A 54 -14.76 0.47 14.06
CA HIS A 54 -13.32 0.57 13.81
C HIS A 54 -12.99 1.32 12.52
N TRP A 55 -13.86 1.22 11.50
CA TRP A 55 -13.64 1.79 10.18
C TRP A 55 -14.60 2.95 9.90
N LYS A 56 -14.06 4.14 9.64
CA LYS A 56 -14.83 5.30 9.19
C LYS A 56 -14.98 5.28 7.67
N HIS A 57 -16.21 5.28 7.18
CA HIS A 57 -16.45 5.39 5.76
C HIS A 57 -15.98 6.75 5.21
N LEU A 58 -15.19 6.75 4.14
CA LEU A 58 -14.68 7.95 3.47
C LEU A 58 -15.43 8.27 2.18
N LYS A 59 -15.55 7.26 1.31
CA LYS A 59 -16.10 7.45 -0.03
C LYS A 59 -16.62 6.12 -0.57
N SER A 60 -17.69 6.22 -1.35
CA SER A 60 -18.20 5.13 -2.19
C SER A 60 -18.14 5.54 -3.65
N LYS A 61 -17.79 4.62 -4.53
CA LYS A 61 -17.96 4.74 -5.97
C LYS A 61 -18.38 3.39 -6.52
N ASP A 62 -19.53 3.34 -7.17
CA ASP A 62 -20.13 2.09 -7.65
C ASP A 62 -20.24 1.08 -6.49
N ASP A 63 -19.74 -0.15 -6.66
CA ASP A 63 -19.69 -1.18 -5.60
C ASP A 63 -18.41 -1.10 -4.74
N LEU A 64 -17.54 -0.11 -4.97
CA LEU A 64 -16.29 0.07 -4.23
C LEU A 64 -16.43 1.09 -3.12
N HIS A 65 -16.22 0.64 -1.89
CA HIS A 65 -16.28 1.43 -0.67
C HIS A 65 -14.89 1.57 -0.05
N VAL A 66 -14.56 2.79 0.35
CA VAL A 66 -13.27 3.15 0.97
C VAL A 66 -13.52 3.58 2.41
N TYR A 67 -12.76 3.00 3.33
CA TYR A 67 -12.81 3.26 4.75
C TYR A 67 -11.44 3.60 5.29
N GLU A 68 -11.41 4.37 6.37
CA GLU A 68 -10.23 4.78 7.11
C GLU A 68 -10.29 4.21 8.53
N ASP A 69 -9.17 3.73 9.05
CA ASP A 69 -9.10 3.28 10.44
C ASP A 69 -9.33 4.43 11.43
N ARG A 70 -10.18 4.21 12.43
CA ARG A 70 -10.43 5.16 13.53
C ARG A 70 -9.41 5.01 14.66
N GLY A 71 -8.86 3.81 14.86
CA GLY A 71 -7.99 3.47 16.01
C GLY A 71 -6.70 4.29 16.07
N ARG A 72 -6.20 4.74 14.91
CA ARG A 72 -4.97 5.53 14.83
C ARG A 72 -5.11 6.99 15.28
N ARG A 73 -6.27 7.62 15.06
CA ARG A 73 -6.47 9.05 15.41
C ARG A 73 -6.66 9.29 16.90
N GLU A 74 -7.31 8.37 17.61
CA GLU A 74 -7.60 8.53 19.04
C GLU A 74 -6.34 8.40 19.90
N SER A 75 -5.39 7.53 19.51
CA SER A 75 -4.10 7.40 20.20
C SER A 75 -3.19 8.62 20.03
N GLU A 76 -3.33 9.37 18.93
CA GLU A 76 -2.52 10.56 18.64
C GLU A 76 -3.17 11.86 19.14
N GLN A 77 -4.50 11.95 19.20
CA GLN A 77 -5.20 13.12 19.74
C GLN A 77 -5.18 13.22 21.26
N ASN A 78 -4.87 12.12 21.98
CA ASN A 78 -4.76 12.14 23.44
C ASN A 78 -3.37 12.61 23.94
N MET A 79 -2.42 12.86 23.02
CA MET A 79 -1.20 13.62 23.30
C MET A 79 -1.44 15.07 22.87
N LYS A 80 -1.88 15.91 23.82
CA LYS A 80 -1.90 17.37 23.66
C LYS A 80 -0.57 17.86 23.05
N PRO A 81 -0.58 18.78 22.07
CA PRO A 81 0.49 19.76 21.97
C PRO A 81 0.10 20.98 22.84
N PRO A 82 0.90 21.38 23.83
CA PRO A 82 0.92 22.78 24.23
C PRO A 82 1.60 23.56 23.10
N CYS A 83 0.85 24.48 22.50
CA CYS A 83 1.23 25.45 21.47
C CYS A 83 2.73 25.64 21.21
N SER A 84 3.17 25.60 19.94
CA SER A 84 4.11 26.60 19.42
C SER A 84 3.97 26.74 17.91
N SER A 85 3.57 27.94 17.49
CA SER A 85 3.86 28.49 16.18
C SER A 85 5.35 28.36 15.85
N MET A 86 5.71 27.66 14.77
CA MET A 86 6.80 28.01 13.85
C MET A 86 6.90 26.98 12.73
N SER A 87 6.94 27.50 11.50
CA SER A 87 7.23 26.79 10.28
C SER A 87 8.50 25.94 10.42
N SER A 88 8.40 24.64 10.22
CA SER A 88 9.54 23.83 9.77
C SER A 88 9.03 22.62 9.01
N GLN A 89 9.56 22.47 7.80
CA GLN A 89 9.36 21.35 6.91
C GLN A 89 9.85 20.07 7.60
N LEU A 90 8.94 19.34 8.23
CA LEU A 90 9.21 18.02 8.76
C LEU A 90 8.52 17.03 7.84
N ALA A 91 9.33 16.19 7.18
CA ALA A 91 8.84 15.07 6.41
C ALA A 91 7.88 14.24 7.28
N PRO A 92 6.73 13.79 6.75
CA PRO A 92 5.75 13.06 7.54
C PRO A 92 6.44 11.84 8.14
N THR A 93 6.53 11.81 9.48
CA THR A 93 6.91 10.61 10.21
C THR A 93 5.90 9.51 9.86
N LYS A 94 6.30 8.23 9.88
CA LYS A 94 5.44 7.06 9.58
C LYS A 94 4.10 7.04 10.34
N SER A 95 3.98 7.91 11.33
CA SER A 95 2.81 8.15 12.15
C SER A 95 1.76 9.10 11.55
N ASP A 96 1.79 9.43 10.26
CA ASP A 96 0.77 10.33 9.68
C ASP A 96 0.00 9.70 8.50
N MET A 97 0.33 8.45 8.14
CA MET A 97 -0.37 7.76 7.05
C MET A 97 -1.51 6.90 7.62
N PRO A 98 -2.78 7.21 7.33
CA PRO A 98 -3.91 6.43 7.81
C PRO A 98 -3.96 5.06 7.11
N GLU A 99 -4.33 4.00 7.85
CA GLU A 99 -4.65 2.71 7.25
C GLU A 99 -6.01 2.83 6.54
N MET A 100 -6.06 2.33 5.31
CA MET A 100 -7.22 2.46 4.44
C MET A 100 -7.67 1.09 3.97
N LEU A 101 -8.94 0.77 4.19
CA LEU A 101 -9.57 -0.46 3.73
C LEU A 101 -10.47 -0.17 2.54
N ARG A 102 -10.36 -0.99 1.50
CA ARG A 102 -11.23 -0.91 0.32
C ARG A 102 -11.98 -2.23 0.16
N VAL A 103 -13.30 -2.16 0.05
CA VAL A 103 -14.16 -3.35 -0.08
C VAL A 103 -15.15 -3.11 -1.21
N GLY A 104 -15.27 -4.08 -2.12
CA GLY A 104 -16.18 -3.99 -3.25
C GLY A 104 -15.91 -5.03 -4.32
N THR A 105 -16.70 -4.99 -5.38
CA THR A 105 -16.47 -5.78 -6.60
C THR A 105 -15.91 -4.92 -7.73
N VAL A 106 -15.11 -5.54 -8.59
CA VAL A 106 -14.54 -4.93 -9.79
C VAL A 106 -14.89 -5.82 -10.98
N LEU A 107 -15.34 -5.21 -12.07
CA LEU A 107 -15.62 -5.92 -13.33
C LEU A 107 -14.30 -6.17 -14.09
N GLY A 108 -13.98 -7.42 -14.37
CA GLY A 108 -12.80 -7.78 -15.19
C GLY A 108 -12.14 -9.08 -14.75
N CYS A 109 -10.96 -9.36 -15.31
CA CYS A 109 -10.12 -10.46 -14.88
C CYS A 109 -9.23 -10.01 -13.71
N LEU A 110 -8.89 -10.96 -12.83
CA LEU A 110 -7.99 -10.70 -11.71
C LEU A 110 -6.62 -10.22 -12.21
N ASP A 111 -6.12 -10.77 -13.31
CA ASP A 111 -4.82 -10.40 -13.88
C ASP A 111 -4.77 -8.91 -14.22
N ASP A 112 -5.80 -8.38 -14.88
CA ASP A 112 -5.89 -6.96 -15.23
C ASP A 112 -5.86 -6.05 -13.99
N LEU A 113 -6.59 -6.47 -12.94
CA LEU A 113 -6.58 -5.77 -11.66
C LEU A 113 -5.19 -5.79 -11.02
N MET A 114 -4.55 -6.95 -10.97
CA MET A 114 -3.22 -7.13 -10.40
C MET A 114 -2.18 -6.31 -11.17
N PHE A 115 -2.25 -6.24 -12.51
CA PHE A 115 -1.39 -5.35 -13.28
C PHE A 115 -1.55 -3.89 -12.90
N GLY A 116 -2.79 -3.42 -12.72
CA GLY A 116 -3.08 -2.06 -12.28
C GLY A 116 -2.56 -1.75 -10.86
N VAL A 117 -2.61 -2.73 -9.96
CA VAL A 117 -2.13 -2.59 -8.57
C VAL A 117 -0.61 -2.53 -8.51
N VAL A 118 0.09 -3.38 -9.27
CA VAL A 118 1.55 -3.49 -9.19
C VAL A 118 2.22 -2.39 -10.04
N ASN A 119 1.56 -1.83 -11.06
CA ASN A 119 2.04 -0.69 -11.86
C ASN A 119 1.10 0.52 -11.76
N PRO A 120 1.02 1.20 -10.61
CA PRO A 120 0.09 2.31 -10.44
C PRO A 120 0.49 3.58 -11.21
N THR A 121 1.76 3.70 -11.62
CA THR A 121 2.30 4.88 -12.33
C THR A 121 3.10 4.49 -13.57
N LEU A 122 3.19 5.42 -14.53
CA LEU A 122 4.04 5.27 -15.72
C LEU A 122 5.51 5.07 -15.33
N ASP A 123 5.97 5.76 -14.28
CA ASP A 123 7.33 5.61 -13.77
C ASP A 123 7.59 4.20 -13.20
N ALA A 124 6.65 3.63 -12.44
CA ALA A 124 6.77 2.27 -11.94
C ALA A 124 6.83 1.24 -13.08
N MET A 125 6.03 1.45 -14.12
CA MET A 125 6.07 0.63 -15.33
C MET A 125 7.39 0.76 -16.08
N HIS A 126 7.94 1.97 -16.21
CA HIS A 126 9.24 2.20 -16.86
C HIS A 126 10.38 1.50 -16.10
N VAL A 127 10.40 1.58 -14.77
CA VAL A 127 11.41 0.91 -13.94
C VAL A 127 11.37 -0.61 -14.14
N ARG A 128 10.18 -1.21 -14.21
CA ARG A 128 10.05 -2.65 -14.46
C ARG A 128 10.40 -3.06 -15.88
N ALA A 129 10.08 -2.24 -16.87
CA ALA A 129 10.44 -2.51 -18.26
C ALA A 129 11.97 -2.50 -18.45
N SER A 130 12.69 -1.63 -17.72
CA SER A 130 14.16 -1.63 -17.71
C SER A 130 14.80 -2.83 -17.00
N GLU A 131 14.04 -3.67 -16.29
CA GLU A 131 14.56 -4.88 -15.62
C GLU A 131 14.61 -6.11 -16.54
N SER A 132 14.18 -5.97 -17.80
CA SER A 132 14.10 -7.03 -18.83
C SER A 132 15.43 -7.37 -19.50
#